data_AF-A0A969VNK7-F1
#
_entry.id   AF-A0A969VNK7-F1
#
_cell.length_a   1.000
_cell.length_b   1.000
_cell.length_c   1.000
_cell.angle_alpha   90.00
_cell.angle_beta   90.00
_cell.angle_gamma   90.00
#
_symmetry.space_group_name_H-M   'P 1'
#
loop_
_entity.id
_entity.type
_entity.pdbx_description
1 polymer ?
#
loop_
_entity_poly.entity_id
_entity_poly.type
_entity_poly.pdbx_seq_one_letter_code
_entity_poly.pdbx_strand_id
1 'polypeptide(L)' 'MVPGGFGRRGMEGKIKAIGHVRKKKKPFLGICLGLQMAVIEFGRNVCQLDVHSREMFEEDGKKSNYLKKGL' A
#
# COMPACT_ATOMS: atom_id res chain seq x y z
N MET A 1 -6.79 2.21 14.94
CA MET A 1 -5.38 2.58 15.10
C MET A 1 -4.53 1.38 14.71
N VAL A 2 -3.68 1.49 13.68
CA VAL A 2 -2.74 0.43 13.31
C VAL A 2 -1.37 0.83 13.89
N PRO A 3 -0.84 0.12 14.90
CA PRO A 3 0.46 0.46 15.46
C PRO A 3 1.59 0.21 14.44
N GLY A 4 2.64 1.02 14.51
CA GLY A 4 3.89 0.79 13.81
C GLY A 4 4.55 -0.49 14.35
N GLY A 5 4.84 -1.44 13.48
CA GLY A 5 5.37 -2.76 13.84
C GLY A 5 5.84 -3.50 12.59
N PHE A 6 7.10 -3.93 12.64
CA PHE A 6 8.10 -3.98 11.58
C PHE A 6 8.06 -5.22 10.65
N GLY A 7 8.44 -5.01 9.39
CA GLY A 7 8.88 -6.05 8.45
C GLY A 7 7.87 -6.50 7.40
N ARG A 8 8.37 -7.09 6.29
CA ARG A 8 7.59 -7.50 5.11
C ARG A 8 6.39 -8.40 5.44
N ARG A 9 6.51 -9.25 6.47
CA ARG A 9 5.51 -10.25 6.86
C ARG A 9 4.21 -9.64 7.41
N GLY A 10 4.25 -8.44 7.99
CA GLY A 10 3.08 -7.80 8.61
C GLY A 10 2.26 -6.92 7.67
N MET A 11 2.74 -6.64 6.45
CA MET A 11 2.16 -5.63 5.56
C MET A 11 0.88 -6.09 4.89
N GLU A 12 0.88 -7.29 4.31
CA GLU A 12 -0.31 -7.83 3.63
C GLU A 12 -1.49 -8.00 4.59
N GLY A 13 -1.23 -8.32 5.86
CA GLY A 13 -2.24 -8.32 6.92
C GLY A 13 -2.85 -6.93 7.14
N LYS A 14 -2.02 -5.88 7.19
CA LYS A 14 -2.47 -4.49 7.33
C LYS A 14 -3.27 -4.03 6.09
N ILE A 15 -2.81 -4.34 4.88
CA ILE A 15 -3.51 -4.03 3.62
C ILE A 15 -4.90 -4.69 3.60
N LYS A 16 -5.00 -5.98 3.96
CA LYS A 16 -6.30 -6.68 4.05
C LYS A 16 -7.23 -6.05 5.09
N ALA A 17 -6.70 -5.66 6.25
CA ALA A 17 -7.49 -5.00 7.29
C ALA A 17 -8.01 -3.63 6.81
N ILE A 18 -7.18 -2.84 6.13
CA ILE A 18 -7.58 -1.54 5.56
C ILE A 18 -8.67 -1.73 4.50
N GLY A 19 -8.51 -2.68 3.59
CA GLY A 19 -9.51 -2.98 2.56
C GLY A 19 -10.84 -3.43 3.16
N HIS A 20 -10.81 -4.18 4.27
CA HIS A 20 -12.02 -4.56 5.00
C HIS A 20 -12.76 -3.34 5.55
N VAL A 21 -12.04 -2.44 6.22
CA VAL A 21 -12.60 -1.23 6.84
C VAL A 21 -13.13 -0.26 5.77
N ARG A 22 -12.40 -0.10 4.65
CA ARG A 22 -12.82 0.69 3.48
C ARG A 22 -14.12 0.17 2.87
N LYS A 23 -14.21 -1.14 2.58
CA LYS A 23 -15.41 -1.77 2.01
C LYS A 23 -16.63 -1.62 2.92
N LYS A 24 -16.42 -1.64 4.24
CA LYS A 24 -17.47 -1.44 5.24
C LYS A 24 -17.76 0.03 5.58
N LYS A 25 -17.13 0.98 4.89
CA LYS A 25 -17.27 2.44 5.13
C LYS A 25 -17.08 2.82 6.60
N LYS A 26 -16.20 2.11 7.30
CA LYS A 26 -15.87 2.41 8.70
C LYS A 26 -14.74 3.43 8.73
N PRO A 27 -14.76 4.43 9.64
CA PRO A 27 -13.70 5.41 9.74
C PRO A 27 -12.37 4.73 10.09
N PHE A 28 -11.31 5.11 9.37
CA PHE A 28 -9.95 4.58 9.51
C PHE A 28 -8.97 5.75 9.65
N LEU A 29 -8.10 5.69 10.66
CA LEU A 29 -6.96 6.58 10.81
C LEU A 29 -5.67 5.76 10.74
N GLY A 30 -4.91 5.95 9.66
CA GLY A 30 -3.58 5.37 9.46
C GLY A 30 -2.53 6.48 9.59
N ILE A 31 -1.50 6.25 10.41
CA ILE A 31 -0.38 7.17 10.62
C ILE A 31 0.90 6.45 10.21
N CYS A 32 1.85 7.18 9.61
CA CYS A 32 3.14 6.65 9.15
C CYS A 32 2.93 5.44 8.22
N LEU A 33 3.42 4.25 8.59
CA LEU A 33 3.24 3.01 7.83
C LEU A 33 1.76 2.67 7.56
N GLY A 34 0.85 3.04 8.46
CA GLY A 34 -0.59 2.83 8.28
C GLY A 34 -1.16 3.61 7.08
N LEU A 35 -0.64 4.80 6.82
CA LEU A 35 -1.00 5.59 5.65
C LEU A 35 -0.41 4.97 4.37
N GLN A 36 0.86 4.57 4.41
CA GLN A 36 1.52 3.93 3.27
C GLN A 36 0.76 2.67 2.82
N MET A 37 0.33 1.82 3.77
CA MET A 37 -0.47 0.63 3.46
C MET A 37 -1.87 0.98 2.91
N ALA A 38 -2.46 2.11 3.33
CA ALA A 38 -3.75 2.55 2.82
C ALA A 38 -3.66 3.03 1.37
N VAL A 39 -2.60 3.76 1.02
CA VAL A 39 -2.32 4.17 -0.37
C VAL A 39 -2.10 2.95 -1.25
N ILE A 40 -1.34 1.96 -0.79
CA ILE A 40 -1.12 0.72 -1.54
C ILE A 40 -2.42 -0.08 -1.71
N GLU A 41 -3.23 -0.21 -0.66
CA GLU A 41 -4.53 -0.89 -0.74
C GLU A 41 -5.45 -0.24 -1.77
N PHE A 42 -5.52 1.10 -1.76
CA PHE A 42 -6.35 1.86 -2.67
C PHE A 42 -5.83 1.77 -4.12
N GLY A 43 -4.51 1.92 -4.32
CA GLY A 43 -3.88 1.80 -5.63
C GLY A 43 -4.13 0.43 -6.28
N ARG A 44 -3.96 -0.66 -5.52
CA ARG A 44 -4.17 -2.02 -6.02
C ARG A 44 -5.64 -2.36 -6.25
N ASN A 45 -6.52 -2.03 -5.30
CA ASN A 45 -7.90 -2.52 -5.31
C ASN A 45 -8.91 -1.57 -5.96
N VAL A 46 -8.62 -0.26 -6.01
CA VAL A 46 -9.52 0.75 -6.59
C VAL A 46 -8.98 1.25 -7.92
N CYS A 47 -7.71 1.64 -7.96
CA CYS A 47 -7.10 2.15 -9.19
C CYS A 47 -6.59 1.04 -10.12
N GLN A 48 -6.56 -0.21 -9.68
CA GLN A 48 -6.01 -1.37 -10.41
C GLN A 48 -4.56 -1.16 -10.87
N LEU A 49 -3.76 -0.50 -10.04
CA LEU A 49 -2.35 -0.22 -10.30
C LEU A 49 -1.44 -1.15 -9.49
N ASP A 50 -0.30 -1.48 -10.09
CA ASP A 50 0.74 -2.27 -9.44
C ASP A 50 1.61 -1.38 -8.53
N VAL A 51 1.12 -1.12 -7.30
CA VAL A 51 1.74 -0.20 -6.34
C VAL A 51 2.48 -0.95 -5.23
N HIS A 52 3.69 -0.48 -4.91
CA HIS A 52 4.58 -1.03 -3.87
C HIS A 52 5.29 0.09 -3.10
N SER A 53 5.73 -0.18 -1.87
CA SER A 53 6.57 0.75 -1.09
C SER A 53 8.05 0.46 -1.33
N ARG A 54 8.80 1.47 -1.77
CA ARG A 54 10.27 1.36 -1.95
C ARG A 54 11.01 1.00 -0.66
N GLU A 55 10.56 1.56 0.47
CA GLU A 55 11.17 1.31 1.79
C GLU A 55 11.02 -0.15 2.26
N MET A 56 10.10 -0.90 1.65
CA MET A 56 9.73 -2.25 2.09
C MET A 56 10.08 -3.33 1.06
N PHE A 57 10.33 -2.93 -0.19
CA PHE A 57 10.78 -3.76 -1.28
C PHE A 57 12.05 -3.13 -1.84
N GLU A 58 13.19 -3.37 -1.20
CA GLU A 58 14.49 -3.08 -1.83
C GLU A 58 14.85 -4.18 -2.83
N GLU A 59 15.28 -3.70 -3.99
CA GLU A 59 15.73 -4.36 -5.21
C GLU A 59 14.68 -5.12 -6.04
N ASP A 60 14.16 -4.41 -7.04
CA ASP A 60 14.44 -4.78 -8.42
C ASP A 60 14.32 -3.53 -9.30
N GLY A 61 15.35 -3.25 -10.10
CA GLY A 61 15.45 -2.15 -11.07
C GLY A 61 14.44 -2.22 -12.23
N LYS A 62 13.18 -2.58 -11.97
CA LYS A 62 12.09 -2.44 -12.93
C LYS A 62 11.58 -1.01 -12.85
N LYS A 63 12.18 -0.16 -13.70
CA LYS A 63 11.63 1.15 -14.06
C LYS A 63 10.13 1.01 -14.23
N SER A 64 9.38 1.60 -13.31
CA SER A 64 7.94 1.81 -13.41
C SER A 64 7.60 2.22 -14.84
N ASN A 65 6.81 1.40 -15.55
CA ASN A 65 6.44 1.60 -16.96
C ASN A 65 5.72 2.94 -17.22
N TYR A 66 5.41 3.70 -16.17
CA TYR A 66 4.87 5.06 -16.23
C TYR A 66 5.85 6.07 -16.84
N LEU A 67 7.17 5.82 -16.79
CA LEU A 67 8.18 6.67 -17.44
C LEU A 67 8.46 6.33 -18.90
N LYS A 68 7.90 5.24 -19.45
CA LYS A 68 8.09 4.84 -20.86
C LYS A 68 6.97 5.28 -21.80
N LYS A 69 5.90 5.89 -21.28
CA LYS A 69 4.70 6.24 -22.08
C LYS A 69 4.51 7.74 -22.29
N GLY A 70 5.54 8.54 -22.07
CA GLY A 70 5.46 10.01 -22.12
C GLY A 70 6.77 10.70 -22.47
N LEU A 71 7.52 10.18 -23.44
CA LEU A 71 8.59 10.85 -24.19
C LEU A 71 8.68 10.21 -25.57
#